data_AF-A0LPT9-F1
#
_entry.id   AF-A0LPT9-F1
#
_cell.length_a   1.000
_cell.length_b   1.000
_cell.length_c   1.000
_cell.angle_alpha   90.00
_cell.angle_beta   90.00
_cell.angle_gamma   90.00
#
_symmetry.space_group_name_H-M   'P 1'
#
loop_
_entity.id
_entity.type
_entity.pdbx_description
1 polymer ?
#
loop_
_entity_poly.entity_id
_entity_poly.type
_entity_poly.pdbx_seq_one_letter_code
_entity_poly.pdbx_strand_id
1 'polypeptide(L)'
;MNEQSSLNFFVDLVSRHWVSVVLLALTVGTILAMVVARWWLRRRLRRMLDEQFEEDHELDALPSPGPADRQALELIREMRREVWSVPDVELELGLDSLNQRAVKIVRAVSAVYHPEAEVPQYEASLIESLQLIRRVTNRINRIAQAPPFRYLGNRKLSDFQRYYQVYRKLNEHPIMRILRRNPHLQRIAGWALNVKNLGNPMYWAGKELSREGYFFLLRWFHLAFTSQVGKEAIRLYSGRRFLTEEDRDATLVCYRLFAVTLQWGGPSSAEWAALVEYIANHTALEAETKLHVLQRCARGKLPRDLDRQRLRTRSGLKWYREGLKRLRGKETEPSPDKLAILQKEDGVLE
;
A
#
# COMPACT_ATOMS: atom_id res chain seq x y z
N MET A 1 -15.73 33.66 49.59
CA MET A 1 -16.78 32.66 49.30
C MET A 1 -16.20 31.30 49.66
N ASN A 2 -16.71 30.70 50.74
CA ASN A 2 -16.07 29.58 51.45
C ASN A 2 -16.10 28.27 50.66
N GLU A 3 -14.95 27.60 50.54
CA GLU A 3 -14.84 26.24 49.99
C GLU A 3 -15.76 25.22 50.69
N GLN A 4 -16.01 25.42 52.00
CA GLN A 4 -16.96 24.62 52.78
C GLN A 4 -18.42 24.78 52.31
N SER A 5 -18.81 25.96 51.82
CA SER A 5 -20.16 26.21 51.31
C SER A 5 -20.38 25.53 49.96
N SER A 6 -19.36 25.52 49.08
CA SER A 6 -19.41 24.79 47.82
C SER A 6 -19.43 23.27 48.00
N LEU A 7 -18.71 22.74 48.99
CA LEU A 7 -18.70 21.31 49.31
C LEU A 7 -20.05 20.85 49.85
N ASN A 8 -20.63 21.59 50.79
CA ASN A 8 -21.94 21.25 51.36
C ASN A 8 -23.06 21.32 50.31
N PHE A 9 -23.00 22.29 49.39
CA PHE A 9 -23.91 22.38 48.26
C PHE A 9 -23.77 21.18 47.31
N PHE A 10 -22.55 20.72 47.05
CA PHE A 10 -22.30 19.53 46.20
C PHE A 10 -22.84 18.25 46.85
N VAL A 11 -22.64 18.08 48.16
CA VAL A 11 -23.13 16.91 48.90
C VAL A 11 -24.66 16.88 48.93
N ASP A 12 -25.32 18.03 49.12
CA ASP A 12 -26.78 18.13 49.09
C ASP A 12 -27.37 17.91 47.68
N LEU A 13 -26.71 18.43 46.64
CA LEU A 13 -27.09 18.18 45.25
C LEU A 13 -26.95 16.70 44.87
N VAL A 14 -25.88 16.04 45.32
CA VAL A 14 -25.62 14.61 45.06
C VAL A 14 -26.60 13.73 45.84
N SER A 15 -26.93 14.05 47.08
CA SER A 15 -27.89 13.27 47.87
C SER A 15 -29.31 13.39 47.33
N ARG A 16 -29.72 14.60 46.91
CA ARG A 16 -31.07 14.90 46.43
C ARG A 16 -31.33 14.48 44.99
N HIS A 17 -30.28 14.45 44.15
CA HIS A 17 -30.37 14.08 42.73
C HIS A 17 -29.40 12.96 42.34
N TRP A 18 -29.18 11.97 43.21
CA TRP A 18 -28.19 10.89 43.01
C TRP A 18 -28.36 10.16 41.67
N VAL A 19 -29.60 9.91 41.22
CA VAL A 19 -29.90 9.29 39.92
C VAL A 19 -29.38 10.14 38.76
N SER A 20 -29.56 11.46 38.82
CA SER A 20 -29.11 12.38 37.77
C SER A 20 -27.58 12.46 37.74
N VAL A 21 -26.92 12.43 38.91
CA VAL A 21 -25.47 12.41 39.02
C VAL A 21 -24.88 11.11 38.46
N VAL A 22 -25.50 9.96 38.74
CA VAL A 22 -25.08 8.67 38.17
C VAL A 22 -25.24 8.65 36.65
N LEU A 23 -26.37 9.14 36.12
CA LEU A 23 -26.59 9.24 34.67
C LEU A 23 -25.60 10.21 33.99
N LEU A 24 -25.29 11.35 34.63
CA LEU A 24 -24.27 12.29 34.15
C LEU A 24 -22.88 11.63 34.15
N ALA A 25 -22.51 10.93 35.22
CA ALA A 25 -21.23 10.24 35.30
C ALA A 25 -21.10 9.14 34.24
N LEU A 26 -22.18 8.38 33.99
CA LEU A 26 -22.24 7.35 32.96
C LEU A 26 -22.12 7.95 31.55
N THR A 27 -22.79 9.07 31.28
CA THR A 27 -22.71 9.76 29.97
C THR A 27 -21.33 10.38 29.74
N VAL A 28 -20.73 11.02 30.74
CA VAL A 28 -19.35 11.53 30.65
C VAL A 28 -18.35 10.38 30.48
N GLY A 29 -18.52 9.28 31.21
CA GLY A 29 -17.68 8.09 31.13
C GLY A 29 -17.72 7.44 29.74
N THR A 30 -18.93 7.28 29.16
CA THR A 30 -19.10 6.73 27.80
C THR A 30 -18.51 7.65 26.72
N ILE A 31 -18.65 8.97 26.86
CA ILE A 31 -18.05 9.94 25.94
C ILE A 31 -16.52 9.91 26.03
N LEU A 32 -15.96 9.89 27.25
CA LEU A 32 -14.52 9.79 27.46
C LEU A 32 -13.97 8.49 26.87
N ALA A 33 -14.65 7.36 27.12
CA ALA A 33 -14.30 6.07 26.53
C ALA A 33 -14.34 6.11 24.99
N MET A 34 -15.37 6.73 24.39
CA MET A 34 -15.44 6.92 22.94
C MET A 34 -14.32 7.80 22.39
N VAL A 35 -13.95 8.88 23.09
CA VAL A 35 -12.87 9.78 22.68
C VAL A 35 -11.51 9.07 22.76
N VAL A 36 -11.26 8.35 23.86
CA VAL A 36 -10.04 7.56 24.06
C VAL A 36 -9.96 6.44 23.03
N ALA A 37 -11.05 5.70 22.79
CA ALA A 37 -11.11 4.66 21.77
C ALA A 37 -10.86 5.23 20.37
N ARG A 38 -11.46 6.38 20.01
CA ARG A 38 -11.18 7.07 18.74
C ARG A 38 -9.73 7.51 18.62
N TRP A 39 -9.16 8.11 19.66
CA TRP A 39 -7.78 8.54 19.68
C TRP A 39 -6.82 7.35 19.52
N TRP A 40 -7.06 6.28 20.26
CA TRP A 40 -6.29 5.05 20.18
C TRP A 40 -6.40 4.39 18.80
N LEU A 41 -7.61 4.28 18.24
CA LEU A 41 -7.84 3.72 16.92
C LEU A 41 -7.11 4.51 15.83
N ARG A 42 -7.17 5.85 15.86
CA ARG A 42 -6.42 6.71 14.91
C ARG A 42 -4.92 6.50 15.03
N ARG A 43 -4.40 6.45 16.25
CA ARG A 43 -2.96 6.27 16.48
C ARG A 43 -2.51 4.89 16.04
N ARG A 44 -3.28 3.85 16.36
CA ARG A 44 -3.03 2.47 15.93
C ARG A 44 -3.11 2.34 14.42
N LEU A 45 -4.12 2.93 13.79
CA LEU A 45 -4.24 2.94 12.34
C LEU A 45 -3.05 3.63 11.68
N ARG A 46 -2.67 4.85 12.11
CA ARG A 46 -1.46 5.53 11.60
C ARG A 46 -0.21 4.67 11.71
N ARG A 47 0.02 4.10 12.90
CA ARG A 47 1.14 3.17 13.11
C ARG A 47 1.08 1.98 12.19
N MET A 48 -0.06 1.31 12.07
CA MET A 48 -0.20 0.18 11.14
C MET A 48 0.05 0.59 9.68
N LEU A 49 -0.21 1.84 9.28
CA LEU A 49 0.11 2.29 7.93
C LEU A 49 1.59 2.58 7.76
N ASP A 50 2.17 3.34 8.68
CA ASP A 50 3.59 3.66 8.65
C ASP A 50 4.40 2.37 8.77
N GLU A 51 4.03 1.46 9.68
CA GLU A 51 4.57 0.10 9.83
C GLU A 51 4.29 -0.75 8.59
N GLN A 52 3.09 -0.78 7.99
CA GLN A 52 2.85 -1.54 6.75
C GLN A 52 3.73 -1.04 5.60
N PHE A 53 3.99 0.26 5.51
CA PHE A 53 4.84 0.84 4.47
C PHE A 53 6.33 0.77 4.79
N GLU A 54 6.73 0.69 6.06
CA GLU A 54 8.10 0.42 6.50
C GLU A 54 8.44 -1.09 6.45
N GLU A 55 7.50 -1.96 6.84
CA GLU A 55 7.52 -3.42 6.72
C GLU A 55 7.32 -3.89 5.27
N ASP A 56 6.69 -3.11 4.37
CA ASP A 56 6.84 -3.30 2.92
C ASP A 56 8.24 -2.83 2.51
N HIS A 57 9.25 -3.56 2.98
CA HIS A 57 10.69 -3.30 3.00
C HIS A 57 11.10 -2.37 1.84
N GLU A 58 11.03 -1.05 2.05
CA GLU A 58 11.31 -0.07 0.99
C GLU A 58 12.74 -0.18 0.45
N LEU A 59 13.58 -0.85 1.23
CA LEU A 59 15.01 -1.08 1.01
C LEU A 59 15.35 -2.53 0.68
N ASP A 60 14.58 -3.54 1.09
CA ASP A 60 14.87 -4.94 0.69
C ASP A 60 14.35 -5.24 -0.72
N ALA A 61 13.48 -4.37 -1.23
CA ALA A 61 13.20 -4.27 -2.65
C ALA A 61 14.50 -3.93 -3.44
N LEU A 62 15.08 -2.75 -3.27
CA LEU A 62 16.13 -2.33 -4.20
C LEU A 62 17.46 -3.10 -3.94
N PRO A 63 18.18 -3.59 -4.97
CA PRO A 63 19.57 -4.02 -4.79
C PRO A 63 20.34 -2.95 -4.03
N SER A 64 21.11 -3.35 -3.00
CA SER A 64 21.82 -2.48 -2.04
C SER A 64 21.82 -0.99 -2.44
N PRO A 65 20.90 -0.18 -1.88
CA PRO A 65 20.58 1.14 -2.41
C PRO A 65 21.82 2.04 -2.38
N GLY A 66 22.14 2.59 -3.55
CA GLY A 66 23.18 3.59 -3.73
C GLY A 66 22.77 4.93 -3.09
N PRO A 67 23.66 5.93 -3.11
CA PRO A 67 23.38 7.23 -2.48
C PRO A 67 22.15 7.91 -3.09
N ALA A 68 21.99 7.88 -4.41
CA ALA A 68 20.83 8.44 -5.11
C ALA A 68 19.52 7.71 -4.77
N ASP A 69 19.56 6.38 -4.63
CA ASP A 69 18.37 5.60 -4.23
C ASP A 69 17.89 5.99 -2.83
N ARG A 70 18.83 6.16 -1.88
CA ARG A 70 18.52 6.57 -0.51
C ARG A 70 17.89 7.96 -0.48
N GLN A 71 18.46 8.90 -1.22
CA GLN A 71 17.93 10.26 -1.33
C GLN A 71 16.53 10.28 -1.95
N ALA A 72 16.31 9.54 -3.03
CA ALA A 72 14.99 9.44 -3.67
C ALA A 72 13.95 8.78 -2.76
N LEU A 73 14.35 7.79 -1.95
CA LEU A 73 13.48 7.15 -0.97
C LEU A 73 13.12 8.09 0.19
N GLU A 74 14.09 8.85 0.70
CA GLU A 74 13.85 9.87 1.73
C GLU A 74 12.87 10.92 1.22
N LEU A 75 13.04 11.38 -0.02
CA LEU A 75 12.10 12.28 -0.69
C LEU A 75 10.68 11.68 -0.76
N ILE A 76 10.54 10.40 -1.13
CA ILE A 76 9.23 9.72 -1.14
C ILE A 76 8.64 9.66 0.27
N ARG A 77 9.45 9.36 1.29
CA ARG A 77 9.01 9.34 2.70
C ARG A 77 8.52 10.71 3.14
N GLU A 78 9.20 11.79 2.75
CA GLU A 78 8.76 13.16 3.02
C GLU A 78 7.43 13.46 2.33
N MET A 79 7.29 13.14 1.03
CA MET A 79 6.04 13.30 0.29
C MET A 79 4.86 12.50 0.87
N ARG A 80 5.14 11.39 1.57
CA ARG A 80 4.14 10.65 2.34
C ARG A 80 3.78 11.34 3.64
N ARG A 81 4.76 11.85 4.38
CA ARG A 81 4.51 12.66 5.58
C ARG A 81 3.65 13.89 5.25
N GLU A 82 3.85 14.50 4.08
CA GLU A 82 2.99 15.58 3.57
C GLU A 82 1.50 15.16 3.46
N VAL A 83 1.18 13.91 3.11
CA VAL A 83 -0.22 13.45 3.02
C VAL A 83 -0.95 13.58 4.37
N TRP A 84 -0.21 13.47 5.47
CA TRP A 84 -0.77 13.62 6.81
C TRP A 84 -1.02 15.08 7.21
N SER A 85 -0.27 16.03 6.64
CA SER A 85 -0.45 17.47 6.90
C SER A 85 -1.49 18.11 5.97
N VAL A 86 -1.77 17.51 4.82
CA VAL A 86 -2.77 17.99 3.86
C VAL A 86 -4.18 17.98 4.49
N PRO A 87 -4.91 19.10 4.44
CA PRO A 87 -6.30 19.18 4.86
C PRO A 87 -7.18 18.14 4.14
N ASP A 88 -8.19 17.62 4.85
CA ASP A 88 -9.17 16.67 4.29
C ASP A 88 -9.78 17.15 2.95
N VAL A 89 -9.92 18.46 2.78
CA VAL A 89 -10.54 19.15 1.62
C VAL A 89 -9.58 19.29 0.44
N GLU A 90 -8.34 18.89 0.57
CA GLU A 90 -7.37 18.95 -0.53
C GLU A 90 -6.99 17.54 -1.01
N LEU A 91 -7.44 16.51 -0.30
CA LEU A 91 -7.28 15.11 -0.69
C LEU A 91 -8.37 14.75 -1.71
N GLU A 92 -8.18 15.16 -2.95
CA GLU A 92 -9.13 14.89 -4.04
C GLU A 92 -8.77 13.63 -4.84
N LEU A 93 -9.77 12.80 -5.13
CA LEU A 93 -9.68 11.67 -6.08
C LEU A 93 -10.16 12.09 -7.47
N GLY A 94 -9.53 13.13 -8.03
CA GLY A 94 -9.74 13.58 -9.40
C GLY A 94 -8.65 13.04 -10.33
N LEU A 95 -8.97 12.91 -11.62
CA LEU A 95 -7.95 12.57 -12.62
C LEU A 95 -6.83 13.62 -12.61
N ASP A 96 -7.19 14.90 -12.58
CA ASP A 96 -6.24 16.02 -12.59
C ASP A 96 -5.38 16.06 -11.32
N SER A 97 -5.99 15.89 -10.14
CA SER A 97 -5.26 15.91 -8.87
C SER A 97 -4.26 14.75 -8.75
N LEU A 98 -4.66 13.55 -9.19
CA LEU A 98 -3.78 12.38 -9.21
C LEU A 98 -2.66 12.53 -10.23
N ASN A 99 -2.96 13.07 -11.42
CA ASN A 99 -1.95 13.31 -12.45
C ASN A 99 -0.93 14.36 -11.98
N GLN A 100 -1.39 15.50 -11.46
CA GLN A 100 -0.50 16.53 -10.90
C GLN A 100 0.41 15.98 -9.81
N ARG A 101 -0.15 15.14 -8.92
CA ARG A 101 0.63 14.49 -7.86
C ARG A 101 1.65 13.50 -8.42
N ALA A 102 1.28 12.70 -9.42
CA ALA A 102 2.21 11.79 -10.09
C ALA A 102 3.35 12.54 -10.76
N VAL A 103 3.05 13.61 -11.51
CA VAL A 103 4.06 14.47 -12.15
C VAL A 103 4.98 15.11 -11.12
N LYS A 104 4.46 15.60 -9.98
CA LYS A 104 5.29 16.14 -8.88
C LYS A 104 6.29 15.09 -8.38
N ILE A 105 5.83 13.86 -8.14
CA ILE A 105 6.68 12.76 -7.67
C ILE A 105 7.75 12.42 -8.71
N VAL A 106 7.35 12.23 -9.97
CA VAL A 106 8.26 11.88 -11.08
C VAL A 106 9.33 12.94 -11.26
N ARG A 107 8.97 14.23 -11.29
CA ARG A 107 9.93 15.34 -11.39
C ARG A 107 10.94 15.32 -10.25
N ALA A 108 10.46 15.21 -9.02
CA ALA A 108 11.31 15.26 -7.85
C ALA A 108 12.26 14.05 -7.78
N VAL A 109 11.79 12.84 -8.15
CA VAL A 109 12.66 11.67 -8.26
C VAL A 109 13.66 11.81 -9.40
N SER A 110 13.24 12.28 -10.58
CA SER A 110 14.14 12.45 -11.73
C SER A 110 15.29 13.41 -11.45
N ALA A 111 15.03 14.48 -10.69
CA ALA A 111 16.05 15.46 -10.29
C ALA A 111 17.13 14.87 -9.36
N VAL A 112 16.83 13.79 -8.63
CA VAL A 112 17.82 13.08 -7.81
C VAL A 112 18.80 12.28 -8.69
N TYR A 113 18.31 11.67 -9.77
CA TYR A 113 19.14 10.83 -10.65
C TYR A 113 19.85 11.62 -11.74
N HIS A 114 19.27 12.72 -12.19
CA HIS A 114 19.80 13.54 -13.29
C HIS A 114 19.86 15.02 -12.88
N PRO A 115 20.66 15.40 -11.86
CA PRO A 115 20.71 16.76 -11.35
C PRO A 115 21.27 17.77 -12.36
N GLU A 116 22.12 17.31 -13.28
CA GLU A 116 22.77 18.14 -14.32
C GLU A 116 21.90 18.35 -15.56
N ALA A 117 20.79 17.62 -15.70
CA ALA A 117 19.90 17.75 -16.85
C ALA A 117 19.06 19.03 -16.73
N GLU A 118 18.89 19.77 -17.84
CA GLU A 118 18.06 20.98 -17.88
C GLU A 118 16.60 20.65 -17.49
N VAL A 119 16.12 19.49 -17.93
CA VAL A 119 14.78 18.99 -17.64
C VAL A 119 14.82 17.50 -17.26
N PRO A 120 15.15 17.16 -15.99
CA PRO A 120 15.46 15.78 -15.57
C PRO A 120 14.38 14.75 -15.89
N GLN A 121 13.10 15.15 -15.86
CA GLN A 121 12.00 14.24 -16.17
C GLN A 121 11.99 13.74 -17.63
N TYR A 122 12.69 14.41 -18.55
CA TYR A 122 12.77 14.06 -19.97
C TYR A 122 13.99 13.19 -20.33
N GLU A 123 14.80 12.80 -19.35
CA GLU A 123 15.85 11.79 -19.53
C GLU A 123 15.27 10.38 -19.80
N ALA A 124 13.99 10.17 -19.46
CA ALA A 124 13.27 8.96 -19.79
C ALA A 124 12.67 8.99 -21.21
N SER A 125 12.78 7.91 -21.96
CA SER A 125 12.12 7.80 -23.26
C SER A 125 10.59 7.74 -23.11
N LEU A 126 9.87 8.03 -24.20
CA LEU A 126 8.41 7.90 -24.25
C LEU A 126 7.95 6.49 -23.90
N ILE A 127 8.64 5.47 -24.41
CA ILE A 127 8.30 4.06 -24.15
C ILE A 127 8.42 3.75 -22.66
N GLU A 128 9.50 4.19 -22.02
CA GLU A 128 9.72 3.93 -20.60
C GLU A 128 8.74 4.70 -19.71
N SER A 129 8.37 5.92 -20.12
CA SER A 129 7.32 6.72 -19.47
C SER A 129 5.94 6.04 -19.56
N LEU A 130 5.57 5.51 -20.72
CA LEU A 130 4.32 4.75 -20.89
C LEU A 130 4.32 3.46 -20.06
N GLN A 131 5.47 2.80 -19.94
CA GLN A 131 5.62 1.63 -19.08
C GLN A 131 5.48 1.99 -17.59
N LEU A 132 6.01 3.13 -17.15
CA LEU A 132 5.80 3.64 -15.79
C LEU A 132 4.30 3.82 -15.53
N ILE A 133 3.58 4.51 -16.42
CA ILE A 133 2.13 4.72 -16.28
C ILE A 133 1.41 3.38 -16.15
N ARG A 134 1.69 2.45 -17.06
CA ARG A 134 1.07 1.11 -17.06
C ARG A 134 1.32 0.35 -15.76
N ARG A 135 2.57 0.34 -15.25
CA ARG A 135 2.91 -0.35 -14.00
C ARG A 135 2.24 0.30 -12.79
N VAL A 136 2.26 1.63 -12.71
CA VAL A 136 1.55 2.39 -11.68
C VAL A 136 0.05 2.08 -11.70
N THR A 137 -0.60 2.12 -12.86
CA THR A 137 -2.02 1.77 -13.01
C THR A 137 -2.32 0.36 -12.55
N ASN A 138 -1.50 -0.62 -12.93
CA ASN A 138 -1.68 -2.01 -12.53
C ASN A 138 -1.55 -2.19 -11.01
N ARG A 139 -0.56 -1.55 -10.38
CA ARG A 139 -0.35 -1.62 -8.92
C ARG A 139 -1.48 -0.94 -8.16
N ILE A 140 -1.92 0.24 -8.60
CA ILE A 140 -3.07 0.95 -8.02
C ILE A 140 -4.35 0.13 -8.18
N ASN A 141 -4.58 -0.50 -9.34
CA ASN A 141 -5.76 -1.35 -9.55
C ASN A 141 -5.80 -2.53 -8.57
N ARG A 142 -4.68 -3.20 -8.33
CA ARG A 142 -4.61 -4.29 -7.33
C ARG A 142 -4.95 -3.77 -5.93
N ILE A 143 -4.39 -2.63 -5.58
CA ILE A 143 -4.67 -1.97 -4.30
C ILE A 143 -6.15 -1.63 -4.18
N ALA A 144 -6.76 -1.03 -5.21
CA ALA A 144 -8.16 -0.65 -5.23
C ALA A 144 -9.13 -1.84 -5.18
N GLN A 145 -8.69 -3.04 -5.59
CA GLN A 145 -9.49 -4.26 -5.55
C GLN A 145 -9.36 -5.03 -4.22
N ALA A 146 -8.31 -4.77 -3.43
CA ALA A 146 -8.08 -5.42 -2.14
C ALA A 146 -8.94 -4.78 -1.02
N PRO A 147 -9.46 -5.55 -0.05
CA PRO A 147 -10.06 -4.96 1.15
C PRO A 147 -9.03 -4.16 1.97
N PRO A 148 -9.43 -3.04 2.62
CA PRO A 148 -10.77 -2.42 2.60
C PRO A 148 -11.04 -1.53 1.37
N PHE A 149 -10.08 -1.33 0.46
CA PHE A 149 -10.15 -0.39 -0.67
C PHE A 149 -11.11 -0.77 -1.79
N ARG A 150 -11.51 -2.04 -1.87
CA ARG A 150 -12.60 -2.49 -2.75
C ARG A 150 -13.84 -1.61 -2.61
N TYR A 151 -14.07 -1.05 -1.42
CA TYR A 151 -15.16 -0.11 -1.17
C TYR A 151 -14.99 1.25 -1.88
N LEU A 152 -13.77 1.77 -1.99
CA LEU A 152 -13.48 2.99 -2.76
C LEU A 152 -13.46 2.68 -4.26
N GLY A 153 -12.80 1.59 -4.66
CA GLY A 153 -12.62 1.22 -6.07
C GLY A 153 -13.94 0.96 -6.82
N ASN A 154 -14.98 0.49 -6.12
CA ASN A 154 -16.28 0.19 -6.71
C ASN A 154 -17.26 1.38 -6.73
N ARG A 155 -16.84 2.58 -6.29
CA ARG A 155 -17.68 3.78 -6.28
C ARG A 155 -17.44 4.67 -7.48
N LYS A 156 -18.47 5.40 -7.90
CA LYS A 156 -18.32 6.39 -8.97
C LYS A 156 -17.52 7.58 -8.44
N LEU A 157 -16.62 8.13 -9.25
CA LEU A 157 -15.91 9.39 -8.94
C LEU A 157 -16.88 10.53 -8.57
N SER A 158 -18.08 10.55 -9.16
CA SER A 158 -19.15 11.49 -8.83
C SER A 158 -19.62 11.41 -7.37
N ASP A 159 -19.58 10.23 -6.75
CA ASP A 159 -19.98 10.05 -5.36
C ASP A 159 -18.96 10.68 -4.40
N PHE A 160 -17.68 10.60 -4.76
CA PHE A 160 -16.59 11.29 -4.05
C PHE A 160 -16.70 12.81 -4.20
N GLN A 161 -16.97 13.30 -5.42
CA GLN A 161 -17.19 14.72 -5.68
C GLN A 161 -18.42 15.26 -4.93
N ARG A 162 -19.51 14.48 -4.84
CA ARG A 162 -20.70 14.86 -4.08
C ARG A 162 -20.39 14.97 -2.58
N TYR A 163 -19.65 14.01 -2.03
CA TYR A 163 -19.22 14.07 -0.63
C TYR A 163 -18.34 15.29 -0.36
N TYR A 164 -17.40 15.56 -1.27
CA TYR A 164 -16.53 16.72 -1.24
C TYR A 164 -17.29 18.05 -1.27
N GLN A 165 -18.24 18.21 -2.20
CA GLN A 165 -19.03 19.43 -2.32
C GLN A 165 -19.91 19.65 -1.08
N VAL A 166 -20.49 18.59 -0.52
CA VAL A 166 -21.26 18.66 0.74
C VAL A 166 -20.34 19.09 1.88
N TYR A 167 -19.15 18.50 1.98
CA TYR A 167 -18.16 18.90 2.98
C TYR A 167 -17.77 20.36 2.84
N ARG A 168 -17.41 20.80 1.63
CA ARG A 168 -16.94 22.16 1.35
C ARG A 168 -18.03 23.17 1.70
N LYS A 169 -19.28 22.94 1.29
CA LYS A 169 -20.44 23.76 1.65
C LYS A 169 -20.67 23.85 3.16
N LEU A 170 -20.53 22.74 3.88
CA LEU A 170 -20.65 22.72 5.35
C LEU A 170 -19.52 23.49 6.03
N ASN A 171 -18.31 23.43 5.51
CA ASN A 171 -17.13 24.07 6.08
C ASN A 171 -17.06 25.58 5.76
N GLU A 172 -17.56 25.98 4.59
CA GLU A 172 -17.64 27.37 4.13
C GLU A 172 -18.84 28.12 4.69
N HIS A 173 -19.83 27.42 5.26
CA HIS A 173 -21.02 28.04 5.81
C HIS A 173 -20.67 29.07 6.90
N PRO A 174 -21.28 30.27 6.90
CA PRO A 174 -20.98 31.33 7.86
C PRO A 174 -21.15 30.89 9.32
N ILE A 175 -22.11 30.01 9.60
CA ILE A 175 -22.29 29.37 10.91
C ILE A 175 -21.02 28.61 11.33
N MET A 176 -20.36 27.88 10.43
CA MET A 176 -19.15 27.12 10.74
C MET A 176 -17.92 28.03 10.94
N ARG A 177 -17.86 29.17 10.24
CA ARG A 177 -16.86 30.22 10.48
C ARG A 177 -17.04 30.89 11.85
N ILE A 178 -18.27 31.15 12.26
CA ILE A 178 -18.62 31.66 13.60
C ILE A 178 -18.28 30.61 14.68
N LEU A 179 -18.57 29.33 14.39
CA LEU A 179 -18.31 28.21 15.28
C LEU A 179 -16.81 27.96 15.50
N ARG A 180 -15.97 28.12 14.46
CA ARG A 180 -14.51 28.05 14.55
C ARG A 180 -13.90 29.22 15.34
N ARG A 181 -14.57 30.37 15.36
CA ARG A 181 -14.14 31.57 16.08
C ARG A 181 -14.35 31.43 17.60
N ASN A 182 -15.18 30.48 18.03
CA ASN A 182 -15.46 30.21 19.44
C ASN A 182 -15.32 28.70 19.77
N PRO A 183 -14.20 28.27 20.37
CA PRO A 183 -13.92 26.85 20.65
C PRO A 183 -14.95 26.17 21.58
N HIS A 184 -15.65 26.94 22.42
CA HIS A 184 -16.72 26.42 23.28
C HIS A 184 -18.01 26.09 22.49
N LEU A 185 -18.38 26.90 21.51
CA LEU A 185 -19.53 26.66 20.61
C LEU A 185 -19.29 25.46 19.70
N GLN A 186 -18.04 25.23 19.30
CA GLN A 186 -17.65 24.06 18.51
C GLN A 186 -17.87 22.73 19.26
N ARG A 187 -17.64 22.71 20.59
CA ARG A 187 -17.92 21.55 21.45
C ARG A 187 -19.43 21.30 21.62
N ILE A 188 -20.21 22.36 21.76
CA ILE A 188 -21.67 22.29 21.95
C ILE A 188 -22.38 21.83 20.66
N ALA A 189 -21.98 22.34 19.50
CA ALA A 189 -22.53 21.90 18.22
C ALA A 189 -22.16 20.44 17.89
N GLY A 190 -20.95 20.00 18.27
CA GLY A 190 -20.56 18.59 18.19
C GLY A 190 -21.47 17.69 19.03
N TRP A 191 -21.91 18.17 20.20
CA TRP A 191 -22.89 17.50 21.04
C TRP A 191 -24.31 17.51 20.42
N ALA A 192 -24.79 18.66 19.95
CA ALA A 192 -26.13 18.81 19.38
C ALA A 192 -26.35 17.95 18.12
N LEU A 193 -25.32 17.81 17.28
CA LEU A 193 -25.36 16.93 16.10
C LEU A 193 -25.31 15.43 16.46
N ASN A 194 -24.71 15.08 17.59
CA ASN A 194 -24.66 13.69 18.07
C ASN A 194 -25.98 13.27 18.75
N VAL A 195 -26.71 14.20 19.39
CA VAL A 195 -27.99 13.93 20.07
C VAL A 195 -29.11 13.54 19.10
N LYS A 196 -29.19 14.18 17.92
CA LYS A 196 -30.25 13.87 16.93
C LYS A 196 -30.10 12.48 16.30
N ASN A 197 -28.92 11.85 16.39
CA ASN A 197 -28.58 10.58 15.72
C ASN A 197 -28.32 9.41 16.70
N LEU A 198 -28.67 9.56 17.98
CA LEU A 198 -28.45 8.55 19.03
C LEU A 198 -29.47 7.39 19.01
N GLY A 199 -30.54 7.48 18.24
CA GLY A 199 -31.64 6.51 18.23
C GLY A 199 -31.48 5.28 17.31
N ASN A 200 -30.41 5.15 16.51
CA ASN A 200 -30.25 4.00 15.62
C ASN A 200 -28.78 3.51 15.53
N PRO A 201 -28.39 2.51 16.34
CA PRO A 201 -27.06 1.91 16.31
C PRO A 201 -26.73 1.24 14.96
N MET A 202 -27.73 0.69 14.27
CA MET A 202 -27.59 0.04 12.96
C MET A 202 -27.41 1.04 11.80
N TYR A 203 -27.80 2.31 11.98
CA TYR A 203 -27.53 3.38 11.03
C TYR A 203 -26.02 3.69 10.94
N TRP A 204 -25.29 3.57 12.06
CA TRP A 204 -23.84 3.75 12.11
C TRP A 204 -23.04 2.56 11.59
N ALA A 205 -23.58 1.33 11.74
CA ALA A 205 -22.95 0.12 11.24
C ALA A 205 -23.26 -0.16 9.75
N GLY A 206 -24.43 0.25 9.26
CA GLY A 206 -24.97 -0.16 7.96
C GLY A 206 -24.85 0.86 6.83
N LYS A 207 -24.54 2.14 7.11
CA LYS A 207 -24.56 3.19 6.08
C LYS A 207 -23.26 4.01 6.07
N GLU A 208 -22.33 3.57 5.22
CA GLU A 208 -21.13 4.30 4.80
C GLU A 208 -20.12 4.65 5.90
N LEU A 209 -18.86 4.25 5.70
CA LEU A 209 -17.68 4.70 6.47
C LEU A 209 -17.87 6.08 7.13
N SER A 210 -17.79 6.14 8.45
CA SER A 210 -17.79 7.41 9.19
C SER A 210 -16.86 8.42 8.50
N ARG A 211 -17.19 9.72 8.49
CA ARG A 211 -16.39 10.78 7.86
C ARG A 211 -14.87 10.60 8.08
N GLU A 212 -14.52 10.24 9.30
CA GLU A 212 -13.15 9.97 9.72
C GLU A 212 -12.54 8.75 9.02
N GLY A 213 -13.29 7.66 8.90
CA GLY A 213 -12.90 6.47 8.14
C GLY A 213 -12.77 6.73 6.63
N TYR A 214 -13.64 7.55 6.05
CA TYR A 214 -13.53 7.96 4.64
C TYR A 214 -12.22 8.73 4.39
N PHE A 215 -11.95 9.78 5.16
CA PHE A 215 -10.71 10.56 5.00
C PHE A 215 -9.46 9.76 5.38
N PHE A 216 -9.59 8.79 6.28
CA PHE A 216 -8.53 7.84 6.57
C PHE A 216 -8.20 6.96 5.36
N LEU A 217 -9.21 6.34 4.75
CA LEU A 217 -9.07 5.53 3.54
C LEU A 217 -8.47 6.35 2.39
N LEU A 218 -8.88 7.61 2.27
CA LEU A 218 -8.40 8.55 1.27
C LEU A 218 -6.92 8.90 1.48
N ARG A 219 -6.52 9.23 2.72
CA ARG A 219 -5.09 9.43 3.06
C ARG A 219 -4.27 8.20 2.77
N TRP A 220 -4.76 7.04 3.17
CA TRP A 220 -4.07 5.79 2.87
C TRP A 220 -3.89 5.59 1.37
N PHE A 221 -4.94 5.84 0.58
CA PHE A 221 -4.84 5.75 -0.88
C PHE A 221 -3.77 6.69 -1.42
N HIS A 222 -3.72 7.94 -0.95
CA HIS A 222 -2.67 8.87 -1.34
C HIS A 222 -1.28 8.40 -0.90
N LEU A 223 -1.12 7.83 0.29
CA LEU A 223 0.16 7.23 0.73
C LEU A 223 0.58 6.09 -0.20
N ALA A 224 -0.33 5.16 -0.48
CA ALA A 224 -0.08 4.04 -1.38
C ALA A 224 0.26 4.53 -2.80
N PHE A 225 -0.52 5.47 -3.33
CA PHE A 225 -0.28 6.12 -4.62
C PHE A 225 1.12 6.77 -4.67
N THR A 226 1.50 7.51 -3.62
CA THR A 226 2.84 8.12 -3.50
C THR A 226 3.93 7.06 -3.59
N SER A 227 3.81 6.01 -2.78
CA SER A 227 4.76 4.90 -2.74
C SER A 227 4.89 4.22 -4.10
N GLN A 228 3.77 3.93 -4.77
CA GLN A 228 3.80 3.22 -6.06
C GLN A 228 4.39 4.08 -7.19
N VAL A 229 3.98 5.34 -7.31
CA VAL A 229 4.56 6.25 -8.31
C VAL A 229 6.04 6.48 -8.02
N GLY A 230 6.41 6.71 -6.77
CA GLY A 230 7.80 6.94 -6.37
C GLY A 230 8.70 5.74 -6.66
N LYS A 231 8.27 4.53 -6.31
CA LYS A 231 9.00 3.28 -6.60
C LYS A 231 9.20 3.11 -8.11
N GLU A 232 8.15 3.27 -8.91
CA GLU A 232 8.26 3.14 -10.38
C GLU A 232 9.07 4.27 -11.03
N ALA A 233 9.08 5.48 -10.45
CA ALA A 233 9.95 6.57 -10.88
C ALA A 233 11.42 6.26 -10.57
N ILE A 234 11.72 5.74 -9.38
CA ILE A 234 13.08 5.27 -9.04
C ILE A 234 13.54 4.21 -10.04
N ARG A 235 12.68 3.23 -10.35
CA ARG A 235 12.99 2.20 -11.35
C ARG A 235 13.38 2.80 -12.70
N LEU A 236 12.59 3.77 -13.14
CA LEU A 236 12.76 4.42 -14.43
C LEU A 236 14.10 5.15 -14.51
N TYR A 237 14.38 6.07 -13.59
CA TYR A 237 15.56 6.94 -13.66
C TYR A 237 16.85 6.31 -13.12
N SER A 238 16.76 5.28 -12.27
CA SER A 238 17.94 4.49 -11.87
C SER A 238 18.47 3.57 -12.97
N GLY A 239 17.72 3.40 -14.08
CA GLY A 239 18.03 2.43 -15.14
C GLY A 239 17.90 0.96 -14.72
N ARG A 240 17.34 0.69 -13.53
CA ARG A 240 17.21 -0.67 -12.99
C ARG A 240 16.03 -1.40 -13.62
N ARG A 241 16.28 -2.59 -14.17
CA ARG A 241 15.21 -3.45 -14.72
C ARG A 241 14.32 -4.06 -13.65
N PHE A 242 14.83 -4.32 -12.45
CA PHE A 242 14.10 -4.93 -11.34
C PHE A 242 14.01 -3.98 -10.16
N LEU A 243 12.83 -3.92 -9.56
CA LEU A 243 12.53 -3.12 -8.37
C LEU A 243 12.91 -3.84 -7.09
N THR A 244 12.65 -5.15 -7.05
CA THR A 244 12.94 -5.99 -5.90
C THR A 244 14.03 -7.03 -6.22
N GLU A 245 14.88 -7.37 -5.25
CA GLU A 245 15.74 -8.57 -5.36
C GLU A 245 14.89 -9.83 -5.46
N GLU A 246 13.70 -9.84 -4.86
CA GLU A 246 12.70 -10.90 -5.04
C GLU A 246 12.18 -11.01 -6.48
N ASP A 247 11.93 -9.89 -7.18
CA ASP A 247 11.44 -9.88 -8.56
C ASP A 247 12.53 -10.40 -9.50
N ARG A 248 13.78 -9.98 -9.23
CA ARG A 248 14.97 -10.49 -9.91
C ARG A 248 15.10 -11.99 -9.66
N ASP A 249 15.12 -12.41 -8.41
CA ASP A 249 15.29 -13.82 -8.04
C ASP A 249 14.14 -14.68 -8.55
N ALA A 250 12.88 -14.24 -8.46
CA ALA A 250 11.73 -14.94 -9.02
C ALA A 250 11.88 -15.14 -10.54
N THR A 251 12.35 -14.11 -11.25
CA THR A 251 12.62 -14.20 -12.69
C THR A 251 13.75 -15.17 -12.97
N LEU A 252 14.84 -15.12 -12.19
CA LEU A 252 15.97 -16.04 -12.31
C LEU A 252 15.59 -17.48 -11.99
N VAL A 253 14.79 -17.72 -10.96
CA VAL A 253 14.26 -19.03 -10.59
C VAL A 253 13.50 -19.63 -11.76
N CYS A 254 12.63 -18.85 -12.40
CA CYS A 254 11.86 -19.34 -13.55
C CYS A 254 12.75 -19.73 -14.74
N TYR A 255 13.77 -18.91 -15.05
CA TYR A 255 14.75 -19.27 -16.08
C TYR A 255 15.63 -20.47 -15.69
N ARG A 256 16.03 -20.57 -14.41
CA ARG A 256 16.86 -21.67 -13.90
C ARG A 256 16.12 -23.00 -13.94
N LEU A 257 14.87 -23.03 -13.47
CA LEU A 257 14.03 -24.22 -13.55
C LEU A 257 13.90 -24.68 -15.01
N PHE A 258 13.71 -23.75 -15.94
CA PHE A 258 13.70 -24.09 -17.37
C PHE A 258 15.05 -24.62 -17.87
N ALA A 259 16.15 -23.95 -17.51
CA ALA A 259 17.49 -24.34 -17.90
C ALA A 259 17.88 -25.73 -17.38
N VAL A 260 17.44 -26.08 -16.16
CA VAL A 260 17.61 -27.40 -15.57
C VAL A 260 16.94 -28.46 -16.45
N THR A 261 15.71 -28.21 -16.93
CA THR A 261 15.04 -29.18 -17.82
C THR A 261 15.76 -29.38 -19.15
N LEU A 262 16.48 -28.38 -19.65
CA LEU A 262 17.27 -28.51 -20.88
C LEU A 262 18.44 -29.50 -20.72
N GLN A 263 18.89 -29.77 -19.49
CA GLN A 263 20.02 -30.69 -19.25
C GLN A 263 19.66 -32.15 -19.60
N TRP A 264 18.38 -32.51 -19.64
CA TRP A 264 17.89 -33.83 -20.05
C TRP A 264 17.08 -33.79 -21.36
N GLY A 265 17.35 -32.81 -22.23
CA GLY A 265 16.72 -32.70 -23.55
C GLY A 265 15.47 -31.83 -23.59
N GLY A 266 15.13 -31.17 -22.48
CA GLY A 266 13.99 -30.27 -22.37
C GLY A 266 12.83 -30.83 -21.54
N PRO A 267 11.86 -29.98 -21.20
CA PRO A 267 10.75 -30.38 -20.36
C PRO A 267 9.77 -31.29 -21.11
N SER A 268 9.35 -32.39 -20.47
CA SER A 268 8.23 -33.20 -20.95
C SER A 268 6.91 -32.41 -20.90
N SER A 269 5.84 -32.93 -21.52
CA SER A 269 4.53 -32.25 -21.50
C SER A 269 4.02 -31.98 -20.07
N ALA A 270 4.27 -32.91 -19.14
CA ALA A 270 3.86 -32.77 -17.74
C ALA A 270 4.70 -31.71 -17.01
N GLU A 271 6.00 -31.65 -17.29
CA GLU A 271 6.91 -30.64 -16.73
C GLU A 271 6.62 -29.26 -17.28
N TRP A 272 6.32 -29.16 -18.58
CA TRP A 272 5.93 -27.90 -19.20
C TRP A 272 4.67 -27.34 -18.55
N ALA A 273 3.64 -28.16 -18.35
CA ALA A 273 2.44 -27.76 -17.64
C ALA A 273 2.75 -27.28 -16.21
N ALA A 274 3.61 -28.00 -15.48
CA ALA A 274 4.02 -27.63 -14.12
C ALA A 274 4.80 -26.30 -14.08
N LEU A 275 5.70 -26.06 -15.04
CA LEU A 275 6.47 -24.82 -15.17
C LEU A 275 5.56 -23.64 -15.52
N VAL A 276 4.63 -23.81 -16.45
CA VAL A 276 3.64 -22.78 -16.81
C VAL A 276 2.78 -22.43 -15.61
N GLU A 277 2.23 -23.43 -14.91
CA GLU A 277 1.42 -23.23 -13.70
C GLU A 277 2.23 -22.51 -12.62
N TYR A 278 3.48 -22.91 -12.40
CA TYR A 278 4.38 -22.29 -11.44
C TYR A 278 4.64 -20.81 -11.76
N ILE A 279 4.98 -20.50 -13.02
CA ILE A 279 5.25 -19.11 -13.46
C ILE A 279 3.96 -18.27 -13.41
N ALA A 280 2.85 -18.81 -13.90
CA ALA A 280 1.57 -18.12 -13.94
C ALA A 280 1.07 -17.73 -12.55
N ASN A 281 1.27 -18.61 -11.56
CA ASN A 281 0.84 -18.41 -10.18
C ASN A 281 1.88 -17.72 -9.29
N HIS A 282 3.06 -17.38 -9.82
CA HIS A 282 4.11 -16.73 -9.02
C HIS A 282 3.67 -15.35 -8.53
N THR A 283 3.67 -15.12 -7.20
CA THR A 283 3.13 -13.89 -6.60
C THR A 283 4.03 -12.67 -6.79
N ALA A 284 5.35 -12.88 -6.81
CA ALA A 284 6.32 -11.81 -7.03
C ALA A 284 6.38 -11.32 -8.49
N LEU A 285 5.96 -12.12 -9.48
CA LEU A 285 6.10 -11.73 -10.88
C LEU A 285 4.89 -10.93 -11.39
N GLU A 286 5.17 -9.84 -12.09
CA GLU A 286 4.15 -9.13 -12.87
C GLU A 286 3.70 -9.95 -14.08
N ALA A 287 2.45 -9.77 -14.52
CA ALA A 287 1.87 -10.53 -15.63
C ALA A 287 2.68 -10.42 -16.93
N GLU A 288 3.23 -9.24 -17.24
CA GLU A 288 4.11 -9.04 -18.39
C GLU A 288 5.42 -9.81 -18.26
N THR A 289 6.01 -9.81 -17.06
CA THR A 289 7.24 -10.56 -16.79
C THR A 289 6.99 -12.05 -16.92
N LYS A 290 5.86 -12.56 -16.42
CA LYS A 290 5.43 -13.96 -16.60
C LYS A 290 5.33 -14.32 -18.09
N LEU A 291 4.60 -13.53 -18.88
CA LEU A 291 4.45 -13.75 -20.32
C LEU A 291 5.78 -13.67 -21.05
N HIS A 292 6.63 -12.70 -20.72
CA HIS A 292 7.94 -12.54 -21.32
C HIS A 292 8.86 -13.72 -21.00
N VAL A 293 8.90 -14.18 -19.74
CA VAL A 293 9.66 -15.37 -19.33
C VAL A 293 9.18 -16.60 -20.10
N LEU A 294 7.86 -16.85 -20.13
CA LEU A 294 7.26 -17.97 -20.86
C LEU A 294 7.60 -17.93 -22.36
N GLN A 295 7.45 -16.77 -22.99
CA GLN A 295 7.76 -16.58 -24.42
C GLN A 295 9.24 -16.86 -24.70
N ARG A 296 10.14 -16.45 -23.82
CA ARG A 296 11.58 -16.69 -23.97
C ARG A 296 11.94 -18.15 -23.77
N CYS A 297 11.40 -18.79 -22.74
CA CYS A 297 11.59 -20.22 -22.49
C CYS A 297 11.07 -21.06 -23.68
N ALA A 298 9.88 -20.76 -24.20
CA ALA A 298 9.31 -21.44 -25.36
C ALA A 298 10.17 -21.30 -26.63
N ARG A 299 10.96 -20.23 -26.73
CA ARG A 299 11.90 -19.99 -27.85
C ARG A 299 13.32 -20.48 -27.56
N GLY A 300 13.56 -21.15 -26.42
CA GLY A 300 14.90 -21.56 -25.98
C GLY A 300 15.86 -20.39 -25.71
N LYS A 301 15.35 -19.17 -25.50
CA LYS A 301 16.16 -17.95 -25.36
C LYS A 301 16.40 -17.59 -23.89
N LEU A 302 17.33 -18.28 -23.26
CA LEU A 302 17.73 -18.01 -21.87
C LEU A 302 18.59 -16.74 -21.73
N PRO A 303 18.62 -16.10 -20.55
CA PRO A 303 19.60 -15.06 -20.22
C PRO A 303 21.03 -15.62 -20.28
N ARG A 304 21.99 -14.77 -20.67
CA ARG A 304 23.42 -15.12 -20.60
C ARG A 304 23.86 -15.23 -19.15
N ASP A 305 24.84 -16.11 -18.88
CA ASP A 305 25.47 -16.28 -17.57
C ASP A 305 24.50 -16.63 -16.42
N LEU A 306 23.43 -17.39 -16.69
CA LEU A 306 22.38 -17.71 -15.71
C LEU A 306 22.92 -18.45 -14.47
N ASP A 307 23.88 -19.32 -14.71
CA ASP A 307 24.66 -20.12 -13.78
C ASP A 307 25.55 -19.26 -12.86
N ARG A 308 26.04 -18.12 -13.34
CA ARG A 308 26.82 -17.15 -12.53
C ARG A 308 25.94 -16.25 -11.67
N GLN A 309 24.68 -16.07 -12.04
CA GLN A 309 23.76 -15.17 -11.34
C GLN A 309 23.16 -15.82 -10.09
N ARG A 310 23.79 -15.61 -8.94
CA ARG A 310 23.32 -16.15 -7.65
C ARG A 310 21.95 -15.56 -7.24
N LEU A 311 21.15 -16.41 -6.60
CA LEU A 311 19.96 -16.00 -5.85
C LEU A 311 20.41 -15.28 -4.59
N ARG A 312 19.81 -14.12 -4.31
CA ARG A 312 20.23 -13.22 -3.23
C ARG A 312 19.30 -13.27 -2.02
N THR A 313 18.06 -13.70 -2.21
CA THR A 313 17.00 -13.68 -1.22
C THR A 313 16.69 -15.08 -0.68
N ARG A 314 16.26 -15.16 0.59
CA ARG A 314 15.76 -16.41 1.19
C ARG A 314 14.52 -16.92 0.45
N SER A 315 13.65 -15.98 0.02
CA SER A 315 12.46 -16.27 -0.78
C SER A 315 12.83 -16.91 -2.12
N GLY A 316 13.82 -16.36 -2.83
CA GLY A 316 14.35 -16.92 -4.09
C GLY A 316 14.85 -18.35 -3.94
N LEU A 317 15.65 -18.62 -2.90
CA LEU A 317 16.12 -19.99 -2.59
C LEU A 317 14.96 -20.94 -2.31
N LYS A 318 13.98 -20.51 -1.50
CA LYS A 318 12.78 -21.29 -1.19
C LYS A 318 11.95 -21.59 -2.45
N TRP A 319 11.74 -20.59 -3.31
CA TRP A 319 11.03 -20.74 -4.57
C TRP A 319 11.73 -21.72 -5.50
N TYR A 320 13.05 -21.65 -5.60
CA TYR A 320 13.82 -22.57 -6.43
C TYR A 320 13.66 -24.02 -5.95
N ARG A 321 13.82 -24.28 -4.65
CA ARG A 321 13.61 -25.62 -4.06
C ARG A 321 12.19 -26.14 -4.30
N GLU A 322 11.18 -25.30 -4.13
CA GLU A 322 9.78 -25.66 -4.41
C GLU A 322 9.57 -26.00 -5.90
N GLY A 323 10.19 -25.25 -6.81
CA GLY A 323 10.16 -25.53 -8.24
C GLY A 323 10.81 -26.87 -8.60
N LEU A 324 12.00 -27.15 -8.04
CA LEU A 324 12.70 -28.43 -8.25
C LEU A 324 11.89 -29.61 -7.71
N LYS A 325 11.28 -29.47 -6.53
CA LYS A 325 10.38 -30.48 -5.95
C LYS A 325 9.18 -30.77 -6.86
N ARG A 326 8.59 -29.73 -7.45
CA ARG A 326 7.50 -29.89 -8.42
C ARG A 326 7.93 -30.62 -9.67
N LEU A 327 9.11 -30.33 -10.21
CA LEU A 327 9.65 -31.06 -11.37
C LEU A 327 9.90 -32.55 -11.05
N ARG A 328 10.41 -32.85 -9.85
CA ARG A 328 10.66 -34.24 -9.42
C ARG A 328 9.39 -35.08 -9.35
N GLY A 329 8.26 -34.49 -8.96
CA GLY A 329 7.00 -35.22 -8.74
C GLY A 329 6.11 -35.41 -9.98
N LYS A 330 6.56 -35.03 -11.19
CA LYS A 330 5.70 -35.02 -12.39
C LYS A 330 5.90 -36.19 -13.34
N GLU A 331 6.90 -37.02 -13.12
CA GLU A 331 7.10 -38.26 -13.87
C GLU A 331 6.90 -39.48 -12.98
N THR A 332 6.20 -40.48 -13.51
CA THR A 332 5.95 -41.76 -12.85
C THR A 332 7.23 -42.59 -12.71
N GLU A 333 8.14 -42.48 -13.69
CA GLU A 333 9.46 -43.14 -13.71
C GLU A 333 10.53 -42.15 -14.22
N PRO A 334 11.11 -41.31 -13.34
CA PRO A 334 12.14 -40.37 -13.74
C PRO A 334 13.45 -41.08 -14.08
N SER A 335 14.10 -40.66 -15.17
CA SER A 335 15.43 -41.16 -15.54
C SER A 335 16.45 -40.95 -14.40
N PRO A 336 17.37 -41.91 -14.15
CA PRO A 336 18.41 -41.77 -13.14
C PRO A 336 19.29 -40.53 -13.35
N ASP A 337 19.54 -40.14 -14.60
CA ASP A 337 20.31 -38.92 -14.94
C ASP A 337 19.61 -37.65 -14.47
N LYS A 338 18.29 -37.61 -14.62
CA LYS A 338 17.44 -36.50 -14.17
C LYS A 338 17.44 -36.39 -12.64
N LEU A 339 17.35 -37.51 -11.94
CA LEU A 339 17.44 -37.52 -10.47
C LEU A 339 18.80 -37.03 -9.99
N ALA A 340 19.89 -37.44 -10.63
CA ALA A 340 21.24 -36.97 -10.31
C ALA A 340 21.39 -35.46 -10.53
N ILE A 341 20.85 -34.91 -11.63
CA ILE A 341 20.86 -33.47 -11.91
C ILE A 341 20.05 -32.70 -10.85
N LEU A 342 18.84 -33.16 -10.52
CA LEU A 342 18.00 -32.51 -9.52
C LEU A 342 18.62 -32.57 -8.11
N GLN A 343 19.30 -33.66 -7.75
CA GLN A 343 20.03 -33.77 -6.48
C GLN A 343 21.25 -32.84 -6.45
N LYS A 344 21.98 -32.72 -7.57
CA LYS A 344 23.10 -31.79 -7.69
C LYS A 344 22.64 -30.34 -7.52
N GLU A 345 21.53 -29.95 -8.12
CA GLU A 345 20.95 -28.61 -7.99
C GLU A 345 20.45 -28.32 -6.57
N ASP A 346 19.88 -29.32 -5.87
CA ASP A 346 19.52 -29.18 -4.45
C ASP A 346 20.76 -28.97 -3.56
N GLY A 347 21.85 -29.70 -3.82
CA GLY A 347 23.10 -29.61 -3.07
C GLY A 347 23.90 -28.31 -3.30
N VAL A 348 23.66 -27.59 -4.40
CA VAL A 348 24.25 -26.26 -4.67
C VAL A 348 23.59 -25.15 -3.83
N LEU A 349 22.46 -25.45 -3.16
CA LEU A 349 21.70 -24.51 -2.33
C LEU A 349 21.98 -24.66 -0.83
N GLU A 350 22.85 -25.58 -0.43
CA GLU A 350 23.45 -25.69 0.91
C GLU A 350 24.80 -24.97 0.94
#